data_AF-A0A0D8J758-F1
#
_entry.id   AF-A0A0D8J758-F1
#
_cell.length_a   1.000
_cell.length_b   1.000
_cell.length_c   1.000
_cell.angle_alpha   90.00
_cell.angle_beta   90.00
_cell.angle_gamma   90.00
#
_symmetry.space_group_name_H-M   'P 1'
#
loop_
_entity.id
_entity.type
_entity.pdbx_description
1 polymer ?
#
loop_
_entity_poly.entity_id
_entity_poly.type
_entity_poly.pdbx_seq_one_letter_code
_entity_poly.pdbx_strand_id
1 'polypeptide(L)'
;MQKNKLCCRIYPVVIILVSAVISAAIFYFRERTHQFRFLTEKGAFFDFFGISMVIAVLPVALFYYLSEKERFQNSARPISLLGFLPALIYLIFILL
;
A
#
# COMPACT_ATOMS: atom_id res chain seq x y z
N MET A 1 -14.65 21.36 13.43
CA MET A 1 -14.30 19.92 13.54
C MET A 1 -14.88 19.00 12.44
N GLN A 2 -15.59 19.47 11.40
CA GLN A 2 -16.16 18.59 10.35
C GLN A 2 -15.23 18.34 9.14
N LYS A 3 -14.28 19.23 8.82
CA LYS A 3 -13.39 19.09 7.66
C LYS A 3 -12.43 17.86 7.72
N ASN A 4 -12.20 17.29 8.91
CA ASN A 4 -11.27 16.16 9.08
C ASN A 4 -11.87 14.77 8.83
N LYS A 5 -13.20 14.60 8.88
CA LYS A 5 -13.81 13.26 8.70
C LYS A 5 -13.61 12.71 7.29
N LEU A 6 -13.64 13.58 6.26
CA LEU A 6 -13.40 13.19 4.87
C LEU A 6 -11.94 12.80 4.63
N CYS A 7 -11.00 13.56 5.20
CA CYS A 7 -9.57 13.29 5.07
C CYS A 7 -9.16 11.96 5.71
N CYS A 8 -9.72 11.59 6.87
CA CYS A 8 -9.48 10.28 7.48
C CYS A 8 -10.13 9.12 6.72
N ARG A 9 -11.21 9.36 5.96
CA ARG A 9 -11.91 8.31 5.19
C ARG A 9 -11.28 8.05 3.83
N ILE A 10 -10.79 9.09 3.17
CA ILE A 10 -10.11 9.01 1.86
C ILE A 10 -8.71 8.40 2.01
N TYR A 11 -8.04 8.65 3.13
CA TYR A 11 -6.67 8.20 3.35
C TYR A 11 -6.44 6.69 3.19
N PRO A 12 -7.22 5.79 3.80
CA PRO A 12 -7.07 4.34 3.57
C PRO A 12 -7.35 3.93 2.12
N VAL A 13 -8.26 4.61 1.42
CA VAL A 13 -8.51 4.37 -0.02
C VAL A 13 -7.28 4.73 -0.85
N VAL A 14 -6.63 5.86 -0.53
CA VAL A 14 -5.38 6.28 -1.18
C VAL A 14 -4.26 5.28 -0.90
N ILE A 15 -4.14 4.79 0.34
CA ILE A 15 -3.15 3.76 0.68
C ILE A 15 -3.35 2.49 -0.14
N ILE A 16 -4.59 2.01 -0.27
CA ILE A 16 -4.91 0.81 -1.06
C ILE A 16 -4.54 1.01 -2.54
N LEU A 17 -4.84 2.19 -3.11
CA LEU A 17 -4.45 2.53 -4.48
C LEU A 17 -2.93 2.53 -4.65
N VAL A 18 -2.19 3.13 -3.72
CA VAL A 18 -0.72 3.15 -3.75
C VAL A 18 -0.16 1.72 -3.62
N SER A 19 -0.72 0.90 -2.73
CA SER A 19 -0.33 -0.51 -2.59
C SER A 19 -0.55 -1.29 -3.88
N ALA A 20 -1.67 -1.08 -4.57
CA ALA A 20 -1.95 -1.73 -5.85
C ALA A 20 -0.91 -1.35 -6.92
N VAL A 21 -0.49 -0.08 -6.96
CA VAL A 21 0.57 0.39 -7.88
C VAL A 21 1.92 -0.26 -7.54
N ILE A 22 2.29 -0.33 -6.26
CA ILE A 22 3.54 -0.98 -5.82
C ILE A 22 3.52 -2.47 -6.16
N SER A 23 2.42 -3.17 -5.87
CA SER A 23 2.26 -4.57 -6.24
C SER A 23 2.34 -4.79 -7.75
N ALA A 24 1.77 -3.88 -8.54
CA ALA A 24 1.77 -4.01 -9.99
C ALA A 24 3.19 -3.90 -10.54
N ALA A 25 3.97 -2.96 -9.99
CA ALA A 25 5.39 -2.85 -10.31
C ALA A 25 6.17 -4.10 -9.87
N ILE A 26 5.96 -4.61 -8.65
CA ILE A 26 6.59 -5.86 -8.19
C ILE A 26 6.30 -7.01 -9.15
N PHE A 27 5.04 -7.24 -9.54
CA PHE A 27 4.68 -8.31 -10.46
C PHE A 27 5.29 -8.11 -11.85
N TYR A 28 5.27 -6.87 -12.35
CA TYR A 28 5.82 -6.53 -13.66
C TYR A 28 7.32 -6.83 -13.78
N PHE A 29 8.10 -6.54 -12.73
CA PHE A 29 9.54 -6.76 -12.74
C PHE A 29 9.93 -8.18 -12.29
N ARG A 30 9.21 -8.78 -11.33
CA ARG A 30 9.51 -10.12 -10.81
C ARG A 30 9.43 -11.20 -11.88
N GLU A 31 8.45 -11.11 -12.77
CA GLU A 31 8.29 -12.13 -13.82
C GLU A 31 9.26 -11.96 -14.99
N ARG A 32 9.99 -10.81 -15.08
CA ARG A 32 10.85 -10.41 -16.22
C ARG A 32 10.19 -10.46 -17.60
N THR A 33 8.93 -10.87 -17.68
CA THR A 33 8.09 -10.91 -18.87
C THR A 33 7.59 -9.52 -19.25
N HIS A 34 7.66 -8.55 -18.32
CA HIS A 34 7.09 -7.21 -18.50
C HIS A 34 5.61 -7.28 -18.91
N GLN A 35 4.90 -8.27 -18.39
CA GLN A 35 3.49 -8.52 -18.69
C GLN A 35 2.68 -8.52 -17.40
N PHE A 36 1.51 -7.88 -17.45
CA PHE A 36 0.55 -7.89 -16.36
C PHE A 36 -0.30 -9.17 -16.40
N ARG A 37 0.32 -10.34 -16.16
CA ARG A 37 -0.38 -11.64 -16.19
C ARG A 37 -1.54 -11.74 -15.21
N PHE A 38 -1.55 -10.91 -14.16
CA PHE A 38 -2.68 -10.78 -13.24
C PHE A 38 -3.97 -10.24 -13.89
N LEU A 39 -3.92 -9.63 -15.07
CA LEU A 39 -5.12 -9.23 -15.82
C LEU A 39 -5.72 -10.39 -16.63
N THR A 40 -4.90 -11.38 -16.98
CA THR A 40 -5.27 -12.46 -17.90
C THR A 40 -5.55 -13.78 -17.16
N GLU A 41 -4.84 -14.05 -16.08
CA GLU A 41 -4.95 -15.30 -15.32
C GLU A 41 -5.62 -15.06 -13.96
N LYS A 42 -6.76 -15.75 -13.72
CA LYS A 42 -7.51 -15.63 -12.46
C LYS A 42 -6.68 -16.01 -11.22
N GLY A 43 -5.76 -16.96 -11.34
CA GLY A 43 -4.86 -17.34 -10.24
C GLY A 43 -3.92 -16.19 -9.86
N ALA A 44 -3.23 -15.62 -10.85
CA ALA A 44 -2.35 -14.48 -10.67
C ALA A 44 -3.08 -13.23 -10.16
N PHE A 45 -4.37 -13.07 -10.48
CA PHE A 45 -5.20 -11.99 -9.93
C PHE A 45 -5.36 -12.09 -8.41
N PHE A 46 -5.65 -13.28 -7.86
CA PHE A 46 -5.78 -13.45 -6.41
C PHE A 46 -4.46 -13.28 -5.68
N ASP A 47 -3.35 -13.71 -6.28
CA ASP A 47 -2.01 -13.48 -5.74
C ASP A 47 -1.67 -11.97 -5.70
N PHE A 48 -1.96 -11.26 -6.80
CA PHE A 48 -1.79 -9.80 -6.88
C PHE A 48 -2.66 -9.08 -5.85
N PHE A 49 -3.93 -9.46 -5.72
CA PHE A 49 -4.86 -8.87 -4.77
C PHE A 49 -4.42 -9.13 -3.33
N GLY A 50 -4.03 -10.37 -3.00
CA GLY A 50 -3.53 -10.76 -1.69
C GLY A 50 -2.29 -9.96 -1.29
N ILE A 51 -1.30 -9.87 -2.18
CA ILE A 51 -0.07 -9.10 -1.92
C ILE A 51 -0.37 -7.60 -1.77
N SER A 52 -1.23 -7.04 -2.63
CA SER A 52 -1.66 -5.64 -2.52
C SER A 52 -2.35 -5.34 -1.19
N MET A 53 -3.17 -6.26 -0.72
CA MET A 53 -3.86 -6.12 0.56
C MET A 53 -2.87 -6.21 1.72
N VAL A 54 -1.92 -7.15 1.71
CA VAL A 54 -0.86 -7.26 2.73
C VAL A 54 -0.01 -5.98 2.78
N ILE A 55 0.38 -5.43 1.63
CA ILE A 55 1.13 -4.16 1.55
C ILE A 55 0.30 -3.00 2.09
N ALA A 56 -1.02 -2.97 1.87
CA ALA A 56 -1.90 -1.94 2.39
C ALA A 56 -2.19 -2.05 3.90
N VAL A 57 -2.23 -3.27 4.45
CA VAL A 57 -2.63 -3.48 5.85
C VAL A 57 -1.69 -2.77 6.82
N LEU A 58 -0.38 -2.86 6.61
CA LEU A 58 0.61 -2.26 7.51
C LEU A 58 0.48 -0.72 7.62
N PRO A 59 0.52 0.06 6.51
CA PRO A 59 0.32 1.51 6.57
C PRO A 59 -1.07 1.91 7.06
N VAL A 60 -2.14 1.19 6.70
CA VAL A 60 -3.49 1.49 7.22
C VAL A 60 -3.57 1.28 8.74
N ALA A 61 -3.06 0.14 9.23
CA ALA A 61 -3.06 -0.17 10.67
C ALA A 61 -2.24 0.87 11.45
N LEU A 62 -1.06 1.25 10.93
CA LEU A 62 -0.22 2.27 11.54
C LEU A 62 -0.93 3.63 11.60
N PHE A 63 -1.65 4.01 10.53
CA PHE A 63 -2.40 5.26 10.47
C PHE A 63 -3.49 5.32 11.54
N TYR A 64 -4.32 4.27 11.65
CA TYR A 64 -5.39 4.24 12.66
C TYR A 64 -4.83 4.25 14.08
N TYR A 65 -3.80 3.44 14.34
CA TYR A 65 -3.14 3.38 15.65
C TYR A 65 -2.56 4.73 16.08
N LEU A 66 -1.93 5.46 15.15
CA LEU A 66 -1.36 6.77 15.44
C LEU A 66 -2.41 7.88 15.50
N SER A 67 -3.50 7.75 14.74
CA SER A 67 -4.59 8.71 14.74
C SER A 67 -5.41 8.70 16.02
N GLU A 68 -5.40 7.59 16.78
CA GLU A 68 -6.01 7.53 18.12
C GLU A 68 -5.19 8.28 19.19
N LYS A 69 -3.89 8.53 18.94
CA LYS A 69 -3.04 9.29 19.85
C LYS A 69 -3.07 10.77 19.48
N GLU A 70 -3.71 11.60 20.30
CA GLU A 70 -3.82 13.07 20.10
C GLU A 70 -2.46 13.73 19.81
N ARG A 71 -1.38 13.23 20.43
CA ARG A 71 0.00 13.72 20.24
C ARG A 71 0.55 13.54 18.82
N PHE A 72 0.03 12.56 18.07
CA PHE A 72 0.53 12.18 16.75
C PHE A 72 -0.49 12.43 15.63
N GLN A 73 -1.64 13.02 15.92
CA GLN A 73 -2.70 13.22 14.93
C GLN A 73 -2.24 14.00 13.69
N ASN A 74 -1.35 14.98 13.86
CA ASN A 74 -0.78 15.76 12.76
C ASN A 74 0.37 15.02 12.02
N SER A 75 1.05 14.09 12.70
CA SER A 75 2.18 13.33 12.16
C SER A 75 1.82 11.89 11.73
N ALA A 76 0.57 11.46 11.94
CA ALA A 76 0.14 10.10 11.64
C ALA A 76 0.28 9.74 10.16
N ARG A 77 0.05 10.72 9.25
CA ARG A 77 0.21 10.53 7.80
C ARG A 77 1.65 10.17 7.40
N PRO A 78 2.67 11.02 7.65
CA PRO A 78 4.04 10.69 7.25
C PRO A 78 4.55 9.42 7.94
N ILE A 79 4.16 9.17 9.19
CA ILE A 79 4.59 7.96 9.90
C ILE A 79 3.95 6.71 9.30
N SER A 80 2.67 6.77 8.93
CA SER A 80 2.01 5.62 8.29
C SER A 80 2.60 5.25 6.93
N LEU A 81 3.21 6.20 6.22
CA LEU A 81 3.95 5.90 4.99
C LEU A 81 5.18 5.02 5.23
N LEU A 82 5.76 4.99 6.44
CA LEU A 82 6.79 4.00 6.77
C LEU A 82 6.26 2.57 6.68
N GLY A 83 4.94 2.34 6.74
CA GLY A 83 4.36 1.03 6.50
C GLY A 83 4.67 0.48 5.09
N PHE A 84 5.00 1.35 4.13
CA PHE A 84 5.40 0.94 2.78
C PHE A 84 6.88 0.61 2.63
N LEU A 85 7.73 0.96 3.60
CA LEU A 85 9.19 0.73 3.53
C LEU A 85 9.58 -0.69 3.11
N PRO A 86 9.04 -1.77 3.72
CA PRO A 86 9.43 -3.13 3.33
C PRO A 86 9.07 -3.47 1.88
N ALA A 87 7.91 -2.98 1.40
CA ALA A 87 7.49 -3.20 0.02
C ALA A 87 8.38 -2.43 -0.98
N LEU A 88 8.79 -1.20 -0.63
CA LEU A 88 9.70 -0.39 -1.43
C LEU A 88 11.12 -0.99 -1.47
N ILE A 89 11.64 -1.48 -0.35
CA ILE A 89 12.94 -2.16 -0.29
C ILE A 89 12.92 -3.40 -1.18
N TYR A 90 11.87 -4.20 -1.12
CA TYR A 90 11.72 -5.38 -1.97
C TYR A 90 11.64 -5.02 -3.45
N LEU A 91 10.91 -3.95 -3.80
CA LEU A 91 10.83 -3.45 -5.16
C LEU A 91 12.20 -2.98 -5.69
N ILE A 92 12.98 -2.25 -4.89
CA ILE A 92 14.35 -1.84 -5.23
C ILE A 92 15.25 -3.07 -5.44
N PHE A 93 15.12 -4.08 -4.58
CA PHE A 93 15.89 -5.33 -4.70
C PHE A 93 15.59 -6.09 -6.00
N ILE A 94 14.34 -6.08 -6.48
CA ILE A 94 13.97 -6.70 -7.76
C ILE A 94 14.48 -5.89 -8.96
N LEU A 95 14.64 -4.57 -8.81
CA LEU A 95 15.12 -3.67 -9.86
C LEU A 95 16.64 -3.70 -10.07
N LEU A 96 17.40 -4.09 -9.04
CA LEU A 96 18.85 -4.28 -9.05
C LEU A 96 19.24 -5.64 -9.64
#